data_AF-A0A8J7LKG4-F1
#
_entry.id   AF-A0A8J7LKG4-F1
#
_cell.length_a   1.000
_cell.length_b   1.000
_cell.length_c   1.000
_cell.angle_alpha   90.00
_cell.angle_beta   90.00
_cell.angle_gamma   90.00
#
_symmetry.space_group_name_H-M   'P 1'
#
loop_
_entity.id
_entity.type
_entity.pdbx_description
1 polymer ?
#
loop_
_entity_poly.entity_id
_entity_poly.type
_entity_poly.pdbx_seq_one_letter_code
_entity_poly.pdbx_strand_id
1 'polypeptide(L)'
;MDVDNSAEDRRIAELTEYLRLLGLDTLAHEISEERFARRIYEAQQIQQKYDFQEHIEHQLQDTIEQRLIAMHGTLFDKSAAYNNIIISFGYAGFFAIWGFINDQLHPWDAALVAVLLGLSLILFVYWTLKISLHNAFSARLMGNALVGDYQTKEEKVEAILAAENRSIEKAIIIQGQWFPVFLVTVILGFGAGVLLLILVLFQVLNIEFSYHDFVFMTLADLIESRGNSL
;
A
#
# COMPACT_ATOMS: atom_id res chain seq x y z
N MET A 1 31.78 -31.49 -1.83
CA MET A 1 32.35 -31.98 -3.10
C MET A 1 33.89 -32.05 -3.06
N ASP A 2 34.57 -31.44 -2.07
CA ASP A 2 36.05 -31.42 -1.95
C ASP A 2 36.75 -32.71 -1.50
N VAL A 3 36.03 -33.68 -0.94
CA VAL A 3 36.67 -34.84 -0.30
C VAL A 3 37.33 -35.77 -1.33
N ASP A 4 36.80 -35.83 -2.56
CA ASP A 4 37.25 -36.74 -3.61
C ASP A 4 38.55 -36.26 -4.29
N ASN A 5 38.63 -34.95 -4.58
CA ASN A 5 39.80 -34.35 -5.23
C ASN A 5 41.09 -34.56 -4.43
N SER A 6 41.03 -34.52 -3.09
CA SER A 6 42.20 -34.69 -2.23
C SER A 6 42.84 -36.09 -2.30
N ALA A 7 42.04 -37.12 -2.62
CA ALA A 7 42.52 -38.50 -2.75
C ALA A 7 43.13 -38.74 -4.13
N GLU A 8 42.49 -38.22 -5.17
CA GLU A 8 43.01 -38.23 -6.55
C GLU A 8 44.32 -37.43 -6.65
N ASP A 9 44.40 -36.29 -5.96
CA ASP A 9 45.56 -35.43 -5.88
C ASP A 9 46.80 -36.11 -5.27
N ARG A 10 46.59 -36.96 -4.26
CA ARG A 10 47.65 -37.76 -3.64
C ARG A 10 48.10 -38.85 -4.60
N ARG A 11 47.17 -39.56 -5.23
CA ARG A 11 47.49 -40.62 -6.20
C ARG A 11 48.30 -40.07 -7.37
N ILE A 12 47.93 -38.91 -7.91
CA ILE A 12 48.68 -38.29 -9.00
C ILE A 12 50.08 -37.84 -8.53
N ALA A 13 50.20 -37.29 -7.32
CA ALA A 13 51.50 -36.91 -6.77
C ALA A 13 52.43 -38.12 -6.57
N GLU A 14 51.92 -39.21 -6.00
CA GLU A 14 52.64 -40.48 -5.83
C GLU A 14 53.08 -41.06 -7.18
N LEU A 15 52.21 -41.00 -8.20
CA LEU A 15 52.49 -41.50 -9.54
C LEU A 15 53.55 -40.64 -10.26
N THR A 16 53.52 -39.32 -10.05
CA THR A 16 54.51 -38.38 -10.59
C THR A 16 55.90 -38.63 -9.99
N GLU A 17 55.96 -38.86 -8.67
CA GLU A 17 57.20 -39.17 -7.96
C GLU A 17 57.77 -40.53 -8.39
N TYR A 18 56.90 -41.52 -8.57
CA TYR A 18 57.29 -42.84 -9.08
C TYR A 18 57.89 -42.76 -10.49
N LEU A 19 57.30 -41.94 -11.38
CA LEU A 19 57.82 -41.74 -12.73
C LEU A 19 59.21 -41.06 -12.75
N ARG A 20 59.46 -40.12 -11.83
CA ARG A 20 60.79 -39.51 -11.65
C ARG A 20 61.83 -40.54 -11.20
N LEU A 21 61.47 -41.42 -10.27
CA LEU A 21 62.38 -42.50 -9.82
C LEU A 21 62.76 -43.48 -10.95
N LEU A 22 61.93 -43.59 -12.00
CA LEU A 22 62.21 -44.38 -13.20
C LEU A 22 63.01 -43.63 -14.28
N GLY A 23 63.37 -42.36 -14.07
CA GLY A 23 64.07 -41.51 -15.04
C GLY A 23 63.17 -40.97 -16.16
N LEU A 24 61.83 -40.96 -15.96
CA LEU A 24 60.83 -40.43 -16.90
C LEU A 24 60.41 -39.00 -16.53
N ASP A 25 61.39 -38.12 -16.32
CA ASP A 25 61.15 -36.76 -15.81
C ASP A 25 60.26 -35.91 -16.71
N THR A 26 60.37 -36.08 -18.04
CA THR A 26 59.54 -35.36 -19.01
C THR A 26 58.06 -35.69 -18.84
N LEU A 27 57.73 -36.98 -18.71
CA LEU A 27 56.36 -37.46 -18.57
C LEU A 27 55.77 -37.08 -17.20
N ALA A 28 56.59 -37.12 -16.15
CA ALA A 28 56.21 -36.61 -14.84
C ALA A 28 55.90 -35.10 -14.86
N HIS A 29 56.69 -34.31 -15.63
CA HIS A 29 56.46 -32.88 -15.80
C HIS A 29 55.17 -32.59 -16.55
N GLU A 30 54.93 -33.26 -17.69
CA GLU A 30 53.70 -33.10 -18.49
C GLU A 30 52.43 -33.41 -17.68
N ILE A 31 52.42 -34.49 -16.89
CA ILE A 31 51.29 -34.83 -16.01
C ILE A 31 51.05 -33.73 -14.96
N SER A 32 52.12 -33.19 -14.38
CA SER A 32 52.04 -32.10 -13.41
C SER A 32 51.51 -30.81 -14.04
N GLU A 33 51.96 -30.46 -15.24
CA GLU A 33 51.47 -29.28 -15.96
C GLU A 33 49.99 -29.42 -16.35
N GLU A 34 49.58 -30.57 -16.89
CA GLU A 34 48.18 -30.81 -17.27
C GLU A 34 47.25 -30.70 -16.05
N ARG A 35 47.66 -31.25 -14.91
CA ARG A 35 46.91 -31.14 -13.65
C ARG A 35 46.79 -29.68 -13.18
N PHE A 36 47.88 -28.91 -13.26
CA PHE A 36 47.84 -27.51 -12.88
C PHE A 36 46.91 -26.70 -13.81
N ALA A 37 46.96 -26.96 -15.11
CA ALA A 37 46.05 -26.36 -16.08
C ALA A 37 44.58 -26.73 -15.81
N ARG A 38 44.28 -27.99 -15.50
CA ARG A 38 42.92 -28.42 -15.11
C ARG A 38 42.42 -27.71 -13.86
N ARG A 39 43.25 -27.58 -12.81
CA ARG A 39 42.87 -26.85 -11.60
C ARG A 39 42.60 -25.37 -11.84
N ILE A 40 43.42 -24.71 -12.66
CA ILE A 40 43.17 -23.31 -13.04
C ILE A 40 41.83 -23.21 -13.77
N TYR A 41 41.56 -24.12 -14.70
CA TYR A 41 40.32 -24.15 -15.45
C TYR A 41 39.10 -24.40 -14.54
N GLU A 42 39.18 -25.35 -13.62
CA GLU A 42 38.14 -25.62 -12.63
C GLU A 42 37.90 -24.42 -11.70
N ALA A 43 38.95 -23.79 -11.19
CA ALA A 43 38.84 -22.60 -10.37
C ALA A 43 38.17 -21.44 -11.14
N GLN A 44 38.53 -21.24 -12.41
CA GLN A 44 37.86 -20.27 -13.29
C GLN A 44 36.38 -20.59 -13.50
N GLN A 45 36.03 -21.86 -13.73
CA GLN A 45 34.63 -22.27 -13.86
C GLN A 45 33.83 -22.05 -12.57
N ILE A 46 34.43 -22.35 -11.42
CA ILE A 46 33.79 -22.13 -10.11
C ILE A 46 33.55 -20.63 -9.91
N GLN A 47 34.55 -19.79 -10.19
CA GLN A 47 34.41 -18.35 -10.07
C GLN A 47 33.33 -17.80 -11.01
N GLN A 48 33.32 -18.24 -12.26
CA GLN A 48 32.28 -17.85 -13.22
C GLN A 48 30.88 -18.28 -12.76
N LYS A 49 30.74 -19.44 -12.11
CA LYS A 49 29.46 -19.88 -11.54
C LYS A 49 29.01 -18.97 -10.40
N TYR A 50 29.92 -18.56 -9.52
CA TYR A 50 29.59 -17.63 -8.44
C TYR A 50 29.18 -16.26 -8.99
N ASP A 51 29.96 -15.68 -9.90
CA ASP A 51 29.65 -14.39 -10.51
C ASP A 51 28.29 -14.44 -11.23
N PHE A 52 27.99 -15.55 -11.90
CA PHE A 52 26.71 -15.75 -12.59
C PHE A 52 25.53 -15.91 -11.61
N GLN A 53 25.72 -16.63 -10.50
CA GLN A 53 24.70 -16.75 -9.46
C GLN A 53 24.40 -15.40 -8.81
N GLU A 54 25.44 -14.63 -8.49
CA GLU A 54 25.31 -13.28 -7.94
C GLU A 54 24.55 -12.35 -8.91
N HIS A 55 24.85 -12.41 -10.22
CA HIS A 55 24.11 -11.67 -11.23
C HIS A 55 22.63 -12.08 -11.29
N ILE A 56 22.33 -13.38 -11.20
CA ILE A 56 20.94 -13.86 -11.17
C ILE A 56 20.23 -13.32 -9.94
N GLU A 57 20.84 -13.42 -8.75
CA GLU A 57 20.23 -12.96 -7.50
C GLU A 57 19.93 -11.47 -7.55
N HIS A 58 20.87 -10.65 -8.01
CA HIS A 58 20.66 -9.22 -8.21
C HIS A 58 19.52 -8.92 -9.19
N GLN A 59 19.51 -9.60 -10.35
CA GLN A 59 18.42 -9.41 -11.32
C GLN A 59 17.06 -9.83 -10.77
N LEU A 60 17.02 -10.88 -9.96
CA LEU A 60 15.79 -11.38 -9.34
C LEU A 60 15.27 -10.38 -8.29
N GLN A 61 16.16 -9.84 -7.46
CA GLN A 61 15.84 -8.78 -6.50
C GLN A 61 15.28 -7.55 -7.22
N ASP A 62 15.99 -7.02 -8.20
CA ASP A 62 15.55 -5.85 -8.98
C ASP A 62 14.18 -6.09 -9.65
N THR A 63 13.98 -7.29 -10.21
CA THR A 63 12.72 -7.65 -10.88
C THR A 63 11.57 -7.75 -9.87
N ILE A 64 11.81 -8.32 -8.69
CA ILE A 64 10.82 -8.40 -7.62
C ILE A 64 10.44 -7.01 -7.14
N GLU A 65 11.42 -6.15 -6.86
CA GLU A 65 11.20 -4.77 -6.43
C GLU A 65 10.41 -3.97 -7.46
N GLN A 66 10.82 -4.01 -8.73
CA GLN A 66 10.09 -3.34 -9.82
C GLN A 66 8.66 -3.84 -9.96
N ARG A 67 8.43 -5.16 -9.82
CA ARG A 67 7.07 -5.74 -9.85
C ARG A 67 6.25 -5.30 -8.65
N LEU A 68 6.83 -5.24 -7.45
CA LEU A 68 6.15 -4.77 -6.25
C LEU A 68 5.74 -3.30 -6.37
N ILE A 69 6.63 -2.45 -6.89
CA ILE A 69 6.37 -1.03 -7.15
C ILE A 69 5.27 -0.88 -8.22
N ALA A 70 5.39 -1.59 -9.35
CA ALA A 70 4.40 -1.53 -10.42
C ALA A 70 3.02 -2.05 -9.96
N MET A 71 3.00 -3.12 -9.17
CA MET A 71 1.77 -3.66 -8.59
C MET A 71 1.15 -2.67 -7.60
N HIS A 72 1.95 -2.07 -6.70
CA HIS A 72 1.45 -1.06 -5.77
C HIS A 72 0.91 0.17 -6.51
N GLY A 73 1.63 0.67 -7.51
CA GLY A 73 1.18 1.80 -8.33
C GLY A 73 -0.15 1.50 -9.02
N THR A 74 -0.24 0.36 -9.72
CA THR A 74 -1.48 -0.02 -10.42
C THR A 74 -2.66 -0.30 -9.50
N LEU A 75 -2.44 -0.90 -8.32
CA LEU A 75 -3.49 -1.12 -7.33
C LEU A 75 -3.95 0.20 -6.70
N PHE A 76 -3.03 1.10 -6.39
CA PHE A 76 -3.32 2.40 -5.81
C PHE A 76 -4.12 3.27 -6.77
N ASP A 77 -3.69 3.36 -8.03
CA ASP A 77 -4.36 4.15 -9.07
C ASP A 77 -5.77 3.62 -9.36
N LYS A 78 -5.94 2.31 -9.47
CA LYS A 78 -7.26 1.68 -9.67
C LYS A 78 -8.17 1.87 -8.47
N SER A 79 -7.64 1.73 -7.25
CA SER A 79 -8.40 1.93 -6.02
C SER A 79 -8.86 3.38 -5.88
N ALA A 80 -7.97 4.35 -6.16
CA ALA A 80 -8.30 5.77 -6.13
C ALA A 80 -9.38 6.13 -7.15
N ALA A 81 -9.24 5.66 -8.40
CA ALA A 81 -10.25 5.88 -9.44
C ALA A 81 -11.61 5.27 -9.09
N TYR A 82 -11.61 4.03 -8.60
CA TYR A 82 -12.83 3.32 -8.20
C TYR A 82 -13.54 4.02 -7.04
N ASN A 83 -12.79 4.45 -6.02
CA ASN A 83 -13.34 5.16 -4.88
C ASN A 83 -13.99 6.49 -5.31
N ASN A 84 -13.31 7.27 -6.14
CA ASN A 84 -13.84 8.54 -6.65
C ASN A 84 -15.14 8.33 -7.46
N ILE A 85 -15.21 7.27 -8.26
CA ILE A 85 -16.42 6.91 -9.02
C ILE A 85 -17.55 6.55 -8.07
N ILE A 86 -17.34 5.63 -7.12
CA ILE A 86 -18.38 5.23 -6.16
C ILE A 86 -18.92 6.45 -5.43
N ILE A 87 -18.04 7.31 -4.93
CA ILE A 87 -18.44 8.50 -4.18
C ILE A 87 -19.29 9.43 -5.06
N SER A 88 -18.83 9.71 -6.29
CA SER A 88 -19.54 10.58 -7.23
C SER A 88 -20.92 10.02 -7.59
N PHE A 89 -21.00 8.72 -7.86
CA PHE A 89 -22.27 8.05 -8.16
C PHE A 89 -23.20 7.99 -6.93
N GLY A 90 -22.65 7.75 -5.75
CA GLY A 90 -23.41 7.74 -4.49
C GLY A 90 -24.06 9.09 -4.22
N TYR A 91 -23.29 10.18 -4.30
CA TYR A 91 -23.83 11.54 -4.14
C TYR A 91 -24.81 11.90 -5.26
N ALA A 92 -24.51 11.58 -6.52
CA ALA A 92 -25.42 11.86 -7.63
C ALA A 92 -26.76 11.12 -7.48
N GLY A 93 -26.72 9.84 -7.11
CA GLY A 93 -27.92 9.04 -6.83
C GLY A 93 -28.73 9.62 -5.67
N PHE A 94 -28.06 10.04 -4.60
CA PHE A 94 -28.72 10.70 -3.48
C PHE A 94 -29.42 11.99 -3.89
N PHE A 95 -28.73 12.89 -4.62
CA PHE A 95 -29.32 14.14 -5.08
C PHE A 95 -30.48 13.93 -6.07
N ALA A 96 -30.42 12.88 -6.89
CA ALA A 96 -31.52 12.52 -7.78
C ALA A 96 -32.78 12.13 -6.99
N ILE A 97 -32.65 11.30 -5.96
CA ILE A 97 -33.79 10.92 -5.12
C ILE A 97 -34.29 12.13 -4.32
N TRP A 98 -33.38 12.92 -3.75
CA TRP A 98 -33.71 14.15 -3.04
C TRP A 98 -34.54 15.12 -3.89
N GLY A 99 -34.10 15.38 -5.13
CA GLY A 99 -34.80 16.28 -6.04
C GLY A 99 -36.20 15.81 -6.43
N PHE A 100 -36.49 14.51 -6.32
CA PHE A 100 -37.81 13.96 -6.58
C PHE A 100 -38.80 14.17 -5.42
N ILE A 101 -38.31 14.14 -4.18
CA ILE A 101 -39.18 14.13 -2.99
C ILE A 101 -39.20 15.44 -2.20
N ASN A 102 -38.19 16.31 -2.37
CA ASN A 102 -38.00 17.48 -1.51
C ASN A 102 -39.25 18.36 -1.38
N ASP A 103 -40.01 18.54 -2.46
CA ASP A 103 -41.19 19.41 -2.47
C ASP A 103 -42.40 18.82 -1.71
N GLN A 104 -42.36 17.53 -1.40
CA GLN A 104 -43.42 16.79 -0.71
C GLN A 104 -43.04 16.46 0.74
N LEU A 105 -41.78 16.71 1.14
CA LEU A 105 -41.31 16.46 2.50
C LEU A 105 -41.66 17.60 3.43
N HIS A 106 -41.89 17.26 4.70
CA HIS A 106 -42.00 18.26 5.74
C HIS A 106 -40.68 19.04 5.87
N PRO A 107 -40.70 20.39 6.04
CA PRO A 107 -39.49 21.22 6.02
C PRO A 107 -38.42 20.80 7.04
N TRP A 108 -38.85 20.27 8.20
CA TRP A 108 -37.93 19.79 9.24
C TRP A 108 -37.19 18.53 8.85
N ASP A 109 -37.88 17.56 8.26
CA ASP A 109 -37.28 16.28 7.84
C ASP A 109 -36.30 16.54 6.70
N ALA A 110 -36.68 17.44 5.78
CA ALA A 110 -35.80 17.90 4.73
C ALA A 110 -34.53 18.58 5.32
N ALA A 111 -34.69 19.53 6.25
CA ALA A 111 -33.55 20.20 6.87
C ALA A 111 -32.60 19.22 7.58
N LEU A 112 -33.15 18.22 8.29
CA LEU A 112 -32.37 17.22 9.02
C LEU A 112 -31.52 16.35 8.07
N VAL A 113 -32.13 15.86 6.98
CA VAL A 113 -31.42 15.10 5.94
C VAL A 113 -30.31 15.95 5.31
N ALA A 114 -30.62 17.20 4.97
CA ALA A 114 -29.66 18.12 4.37
C ALA A 114 -28.47 18.40 5.30
N VAL A 115 -28.69 18.56 6.61
CA VAL A 115 -27.63 18.77 7.60
C VAL A 115 -26.78 17.52 7.78
N LEU A 116 -27.38 16.32 7.91
CA LEU A 116 -26.65 15.07 8.04
C LEU A 116 -25.76 14.80 6.83
N LEU A 117 -26.33 14.95 5.62
CA LEU A 117 -25.60 14.78 4.37
C LEU A 117 -24.50 15.85 4.23
N GLY A 118 -24.83 17.11 4.52
CA GLY A 118 -23.89 18.23 4.45
C GLY A 118 -22.70 18.04 5.38
N LEU A 119 -22.93 17.62 6.63
CA LEU A 119 -21.86 17.31 7.58
C LEU A 119 -20.99 16.14 7.12
N SER A 120 -21.61 15.06 6.63
CA SER A 120 -20.87 13.92 6.07
C SER A 120 -19.97 14.36 4.91
N LEU A 121 -20.50 15.17 3.98
CA LEU A 121 -19.76 15.69 2.84
C LEU A 121 -18.62 16.64 3.27
N ILE A 122 -18.87 17.58 4.17
CA ILE A 122 -17.84 18.52 4.65
C ILE A 122 -16.70 17.77 5.32
N LEU A 123 -16.99 16.78 6.19
CA LEU A 123 -15.97 15.95 6.83
C LEU A 123 -15.16 15.16 5.80
N PHE A 124 -15.83 14.58 4.80
CA PHE A 124 -15.18 13.84 3.73
C PHE A 124 -14.27 14.74 2.87
N VAL A 125 -14.74 15.93 2.48
CA VAL A 125 -13.95 16.91 1.71
C VAL A 125 -12.76 17.40 2.51
N TYR A 126 -12.96 17.75 3.78
CA TYR A 126 -11.87 18.17 4.67
C TYR A 126 -10.78 17.11 4.77
N TRP A 127 -11.18 15.84 4.94
CA TRP A 127 -10.26 14.71 4.98
C TRP A 127 -9.48 14.54 3.67
N THR A 128 -10.18 14.58 2.54
CA THR A 128 -9.59 14.46 1.20
C THR A 128 -8.60 15.58 0.92
N LEU A 129 -8.92 16.82 1.31
CA LEU A 129 -8.03 17.97 1.20
C LEU A 129 -6.78 17.81 2.07
N LYS A 130 -6.94 17.35 3.31
CA LYS A 130 -5.82 17.11 4.22
C LYS A 130 -4.83 16.07 3.65
N ILE A 131 -5.33 14.95 3.12
CA ILE A 131 -4.48 13.94 2.46
C ILE A 131 -3.80 14.52 1.22
N SER A 132 -4.56 15.21 0.37
CA SER A 132 -4.03 15.77 -0.87
C SER A 132 -2.92 16.78 -0.60
N LEU A 133 -3.10 17.63 0.42
CA LEU A 133 -2.07 18.56 0.90
C LEU A 133 -0.86 17.78 1.41
N HIS A 134 -1.05 16.78 2.28
CA HIS A 134 0.05 15.97 2.79
C HIS A 134 0.87 15.34 1.66
N ASN A 135 0.21 14.71 0.69
CA ASN A 135 0.86 14.10 -0.47
C ASN A 135 1.61 15.13 -1.31
N ALA A 136 1.01 16.31 -1.55
CA ALA A 136 1.67 17.40 -2.27
C ALA A 136 2.92 17.93 -1.53
N PHE A 137 2.85 18.05 -0.20
CA PHE A 137 4.01 18.45 0.62
C PHE A 137 5.10 17.38 0.62
N SER A 138 4.75 16.11 0.80
CA SER A 138 5.70 14.99 0.77
C SER A 138 6.36 14.86 -0.60
N ALA A 139 5.60 15.00 -1.71
CA ALA A 139 6.15 15.00 -3.06
C ALA A 139 7.12 16.17 -3.29
N ARG A 140 6.82 17.37 -2.77
CA ARG A 140 7.73 18.52 -2.82
C ARG A 140 9.02 18.28 -2.02
N LEU A 141 8.90 17.70 -0.82
CA LEU A 141 10.06 17.36 0.00
C LEU A 141 10.98 16.35 -0.71
N MET A 142 10.39 15.30 -1.30
CA MET A 142 11.11 14.30 -2.08
C MET A 142 11.75 14.90 -3.34
N GLY A 143 11.01 15.78 -4.04
CA GLY A 143 11.52 16.49 -5.21
C GLY A 143 12.73 17.38 -4.89
N ASN A 144 12.69 18.10 -3.77
CA ASN A 144 13.83 18.90 -3.30
C ASN A 144 15.03 18.01 -2.95
N ALA A 145 14.82 16.84 -2.35
CA ALA A 145 15.89 15.88 -2.06
C ALA A 145 16.47 15.21 -3.33
N LEU A 146 15.72 15.16 -4.43
CA LEU A 146 16.20 14.60 -5.70
C LEU A 146 17.01 15.61 -6.53
N VAL A 147 16.61 16.88 -6.49
CA VAL A 147 17.19 17.98 -7.30
C VAL A 147 18.30 18.74 -6.56
N GLY A 148 18.47 18.51 -5.25
CA GLY A 148 19.55 19.12 -4.47
C GLY A 148 20.93 18.89 -5.09
N ASP A 149 21.78 19.92 -5.02
CA ASP A 149 23.19 19.80 -5.36
C ASP A 149 23.92 19.12 -4.21
N TYR A 150 24.25 17.84 -4.41
CA TYR A 150 25.02 17.02 -3.45
C TYR A 150 26.44 16.83 -3.97
N GLN A 151 27.42 16.90 -3.07
CA GLN A 151 28.81 16.71 -3.45
C GLN A 151 29.16 15.24 -3.65
N THR A 152 28.50 14.35 -2.89
CA THR A 152 28.71 12.89 -2.99
C THR A 152 27.42 12.14 -3.26
N LYS A 153 27.54 10.94 -3.83
CA LYS A 153 26.40 10.05 -4.05
C LYS A 153 25.84 9.53 -2.72
N GLU A 154 26.69 9.28 -1.71
CA GLU A 154 26.21 8.87 -0.40
C GLU A 154 25.34 9.95 0.27
N GLU A 155 25.74 11.22 0.21
CA GLU A 155 24.97 12.33 0.80
C GLU A 155 23.59 12.48 0.15
N LYS A 156 23.51 12.30 -1.18
CA LYS A 156 22.24 12.29 -1.91
C LYS A 156 21.33 11.15 -1.46
N VAL A 157 21.87 9.94 -1.34
CA VAL A 157 21.11 8.77 -0.91
C VAL A 157 20.61 8.95 0.52
N GLU A 158 21.45 9.44 1.43
CA GLU A 158 21.07 9.71 2.82
C GLU A 158 19.96 10.77 2.93
N ALA A 159 20.05 11.86 2.15
CA ALA A 159 19.03 12.89 2.13
C ALA A 159 17.67 12.37 1.62
N ILE A 160 17.67 11.49 0.61
CA ILE A 160 16.47 10.85 0.09
C ILE A 160 15.85 9.92 1.13
N LEU A 161 16.66 9.03 1.73
CA LEU A 161 16.20 8.10 2.78
C LEU A 161 15.64 8.84 4.01
N ALA A 162 16.27 9.94 4.41
CA ALA A 162 15.79 10.78 5.50
C ALA A 162 14.45 11.46 5.17
N ALA A 163 14.26 11.91 3.92
CA ALA A 163 12.99 12.48 3.46
C ALA A 163 11.88 11.42 3.36
N GLU A 164 12.23 10.20 2.94
CA GLU A 164 11.33 9.05 2.85
C GLU A 164 10.85 8.61 4.24
N ASN A 165 11.77 8.36 5.18
CA ASN A 165 11.43 7.94 6.53
C ASN A 165 10.51 8.95 7.25
N ARG A 166 10.78 10.25 7.09
CA ARG A 166 9.92 11.32 7.63
C ARG A 166 8.53 11.34 6.99
N SER A 167 8.43 10.94 5.73
CA SER A 167 7.14 10.85 5.03
C SER A 167 6.35 9.63 5.49
N ILE A 168 7.01 8.48 5.65
CA ILE A 168 6.40 7.23 6.12
C ILE A 168 5.86 7.39 7.55
N GLU A 169 6.65 7.95 8.47
CA GLU A 169 6.23 8.15 9.86
C GLU A 169 4.94 8.97 9.96
N LYS A 170 4.88 10.08 9.20
CA LYS A 170 3.69 10.94 9.15
C LYS A 170 2.51 10.25 8.45
N ALA A 171 2.76 9.47 7.41
CA ALA A 171 1.73 8.72 6.71
C ALA A 171 1.04 7.71 7.63
N ILE A 172 1.79 7.00 8.49
CA ILE A 172 1.24 6.04 9.46
C ILE A 172 0.31 6.75 10.46
N ILE A 173 0.74 7.89 11.01
CA ILE A 173 -0.09 8.67 11.95
C ILE A 173 -1.37 9.16 11.28
N ILE A 174 -1.27 9.68 10.06
CA ILE A 174 -2.42 10.13 9.27
C ILE A 174 -3.36 8.95 8.97
N GLN A 175 -2.82 7.79 8.61
CA GLN A 175 -3.62 6.60 8.31
C GLN A 175 -4.39 6.10 9.54
N GLY A 176 -3.82 6.22 10.75
CA GLY A 176 -4.53 5.90 12.00
C GLY A 176 -5.77 6.79 12.23
N GLN A 177 -5.75 8.04 11.76
CA GLN A 177 -6.88 8.97 11.88
C GLN A 177 -7.98 8.72 10.85
N TRP A 178 -7.71 7.91 9.82
CA TRP A 178 -8.68 7.63 8.75
C TRP A 178 -9.89 6.86 9.26
N PHE A 179 -9.67 5.83 10.07
CA PHE A 179 -10.75 4.93 10.49
C PHE A 179 -11.86 5.65 11.27
N PRO A 180 -11.57 6.52 12.27
CA PRO A 180 -12.61 7.30 12.94
C PRO A 180 -13.38 8.25 12.00
N VAL A 181 -12.67 8.94 11.10
CA VAL A 181 -13.31 9.89 10.15
C VAL A 181 -14.20 9.13 9.17
N PHE A 182 -13.72 8.02 8.65
CA PHE A 182 -14.49 7.12 7.79
C PHE A 182 -15.75 6.62 8.50
N LEU A 183 -15.61 6.14 9.75
CA LEU A 183 -16.75 5.64 10.51
C LEU A 183 -17.82 6.72 10.71
N VAL A 184 -17.42 7.93 11.11
CA VAL A 184 -18.36 9.05 11.32
C VAL A 184 -19.03 9.48 10.02
N THR A 185 -18.25 9.61 8.93
CA THR A 185 -18.80 10.01 7.62
C THR A 185 -19.77 8.98 7.05
N VAL A 186 -19.45 7.69 7.19
CA VAL A 186 -20.32 6.59 6.77
C VAL A 186 -21.59 6.54 7.61
N ILE A 187 -21.51 6.65 8.93
CA ILE A 187 -22.70 6.65 9.80
C ILE A 187 -23.63 7.82 9.45
N LEU A 188 -23.08 9.02 9.27
CA LEU A 188 -23.87 10.21 8.92
C LEU A 188 -24.45 10.11 7.50
N GLY A 189 -23.64 9.72 6.51
CA GLY A 189 -24.05 9.65 5.11
C GLY A 189 -25.01 8.50 4.83
N PHE A 190 -24.70 7.29 5.32
CA PHE A 190 -25.58 6.13 5.21
C PHE A 190 -26.86 6.33 6.03
N GLY A 191 -26.75 6.94 7.22
CA GLY A 191 -27.91 7.31 8.04
C GLY A 191 -28.85 8.26 7.30
N ALA A 192 -28.32 9.30 6.66
CA ALA A 192 -29.11 10.21 5.82
C ALA A 192 -29.78 9.47 4.64
N GLY A 193 -29.06 8.56 3.98
CA GLY A 193 -29.59 7.74 2.88
C GLY A 193 -30.73 6.82 3.33
N VAL A 194 -30.56 6.10 4.44
CA VAL A 194 -31.60 5.22 4.99
C VAL A 194 -32.82 6.02 5.42
N LEU A 195 -32.62 7.16 6.11
CA LEU A 195 -33.72 8.03 6.53
C LEU A 195 -34.52 8.53 5.31
N LEU A 196 -33.81 8.96 4.27
CA LEU A 196 -34.42 9.41 3.02
C LEU A 196 -35.21 8.29 2.33
N LEU A 197 -34.66 7.06 2.28
CA LEU A 197 -35.37 5.90 1.71
C LEU A 197 -36.63 5.52 2.49
N ILE A 198 -36.60 5.63 3.82
CA ILE A 198 -37.78 5.40 4.67
C ILE A 198 -38.87 6.44 4.37
N LEU A 199 -38.50 7.72 4.25
CA LEU A 199 -39.43 8.79 3.90
C LEU A 199 -40.05 8.57 2.51
N VAL A 200 -39.23 8.20 1.52
CA VAL A 200 -39.72 7.83 0.17
C VAL A 200 -40.72 6.67 0.25
N LEU A 201 -40.42 5.64 1.03
CA LEU A 201 -41.30 4.48 1.17
C LEU A 201 -42.65 4.86 1.78
N PHE A 202 -42.66 5.67 2.85
CA PHE A 202 -43.90 6.14 3.46
C PHE A 202 -44.72 7.01 2.50
N GLN A 203 -44.06 7.88 1.75
CA GLN A 203 -44.69 8.70 0.73
C GLN A 203 -45.31 7.86 -0.38
N VAL A 204 -44.61 6.82 -0.87
CA VAL A 204 -45.14 5.88 -1.87
C VAL A 204 -46.34 5.09 -1.33
N LEU A 205 -46.34 4.76 -0.04
CA LEU A 205 -47.47 4.10 0.63
C LEU A 205 -48.61 5.06 0.99
N ASN A 206 -48.45 6.36 0.72
CA ASN A 206 -49.41 7.41 1.05
C ASN A 206 -49.74 7.45 2.55
N ILE A 207 -48.75 7.15 3.39
CA ILE A 207 -48.84 7.23 4.86
C ILE A 207 -48.31 8.60 5.26
N GLU A 208 -49.16 9.43 5.87
CA GLU A 208 -48.74 10.70 6.47
C GLU A 208 -47.91 10.42 7.73
N PHE A 209 -46.62 10.18 7.55
CA PHE A 209 -45.66 10.00 8.64
C PHE A 209 -44.68 11.17 8.66
N SER A 210 -44.62 11.88 9.78
CA SER A 210 -43.67 12.97 10.05
C SER A 210 -42.75 12.55 11.18
N TYR A 211 -41.43 12.60 10.96
CA TYR A 211 -40.46 12.21 11.97
C TYR A 211 -40.50 13.13 13.19
N HIS A 212 -40.79 14.40 12.95
CA HIS A 212 -41.03 15.40 13.98
C HIS A 212 -42.11 14.94 14.98
N ASP A 213 -43.24 14.43 14.48
CA ASP A 213 -44.36 14.05 15.34
C ASP A 213 -44.02 12.83 16.19
N PHE A 214 -43.28 11.88 15.63
CA PHE A 214 -42.78 10.72 16.38
C PHE A 214 -41.81 11.11 17.50
N VAL A 215 -40.86 12.02 17.21
CA VAL A 215 -39.88 12.49 18.20
C VAL A 215 -40.55 13.32 19.29
N PHE A 216 -41.47 14.22 18.94
CA PHE A 216 -42.21 15.01 19.92
C PHE A 216 -43.13 14.15 20.79
N MET A 217 -43.79 13.15 20.20
CA MET A 217 -44.63 12.21 20.94
C MET A 217 -43.80 11.41 21.95
N THR A 218 -42.66 10.85 21.53
CA THR A 218 -41.78 10.06 22.42
C THR A 218 -41.15 10.91 23.52
N LEU A 219 -40.78 12.16 23.24
CA LEU A 219 -40.29 13.09 24.26
C LEU A 219 -41.40 13.51 25.24
N ALA A 220 -42.63 13.74 24.76
CA ALA A 220 -43.77 14.05 25.61
C ALA A 220 -44.08 12.90 26.57
N ASP A 221 -44.14 11.66 26.07
CA ASP A 221 -44.36 10.46 26.88
C ASP A 221 -43.26 10.28 27.95
N LEU A 222 -42.00 10.57 27.61
CA LEU A 222 -40.88 10.48 28.54
C LEU A 222 -40.96 11.53 29.67
N ILE A 223 -41.43 12.74 29.34
CA ILE A 223 -41.62 13.83 30.31
C ILE A 223 -42.79 13.51 31.25
N GLU A 224 -43.91 13.03 30.71
CA GLU A 224 -45.10 12.67 31.50
C GLU A 224 -44.82 11.48 32.43
N SER A 225 -44.08 10.47 31.95
CA SER A 225 -43.63 9.33 32.77
C SER A 225 -42.75 9.76 33.95
N ARG A 226 -41.88 10.78 33.79
CA ARG A 226 -41.09 11.32 34.89
C ARG A 226 -41.93 12.14 35.88
N GLY A 227 -42.94 12.87 35.38
CA GLY A 227 -43.83 13.68 36.21
C GLY A 227 -44.65 12.89 37.22
N ASN A 228 -45.11 11.68 36.86
CA ASN A 228 -45.92 10.82 37.74
C ASN A 228 -45.12 10.06 38.82
N SER A 229 -43.79 10.21 38.85
CA SER A 229 -42.90 9.49 39.78
C SER A 229 -42.38 10.33 40.95
N LEU A 230 -42.81 11.60 41.03
CA LEU A 230 -42.49 12.57 42.10
C LEU A 230 -43.76 12.90 42.89
#